data_AF-A0A7K1GQF5-F1
#
_entry.id   AF-A0A7K1GQF5-F1
#
_cell.length_a   1.000
_cell.length_b   1.000
_cell.length_c   1.000
_cell.angle_alpha   90.00
_cell.angle_beta   90.00
_cell.angle_gamma   90.00
#
_symmetry.space_group_name_H-M   'P 1'
#
loop_
_entity.id
_entity.type
_entity.pdbx_description
1 polymer ?
#
loop_
_entity_poly.entity_id
_entity_poly.type
_entity_poly.pdbx_seq_one_letter_code
_entity_poly.pdbx_strand_id
1 'polypeptide(L)'
;MNKIIVLILVLVATTTSQAQVFSEKIGKLMELVTAQDVDTLAVKELAKTMLPKDKEFNESVMNYSLYDRLEGDMLYYTTYKTAEEDRMSIEKLKMDNKPYYSIRFLIHSSYIYDASGNVIYDLPDYEYNASYEEVKNYCSRAMSYKNGKGNQEDAPLLSCIYTNPTSGRSLMYWVVFEKPVGDKKGNVIKEFKIQDVELWKK
;
A
#
# COMPACT_ATOMS: atom_id res chain seq x y z
N MET A 1 -48.28 45.11 -0.43
CA MET A 1 -46.83 44.97 -0.68
C MET A 1 -46.18 44.37 0.55
N ASN A 2 -45.94 43.06 0.60
CA ASN A 2 -45.11 42.43 1.63
C ASN A 2 -44.21 41.41 0.92
N LYS A 3 -42.93 41.76 0.74
CA LYS A 3 -41.92 40.86 0.18
C LYS A 3 -41.31 40.07 1.34
N ILE A 4 -41.63 38.78 1.41
CA ILE A 4 -40.94 37.84 2.28
C ILE A 4 -39.60 37.51 1.60
N ILE A 5 -38.51 37.95 2.20
CA ILE A 5 -37.15 37.59 1.79
C ILE A 5 -36.87 36.21 2.39
N VAL A 6 -36.89 35.18 1.54
CA VAL A 6 -36.43 33.84 1.90
C VAL A 6 -34.90 33.84 1.83
N LEU A 7 -34.26 33.82 2.99
CA LEU A 7 -32.81 33.66 3.11
C LEU A 7 -32.49 32.17 2.91
N ILE A 8 -31.94 31.80 1.74
CA ILE A 8 -31.43 30.45 1.49
C ILE A 8 -30.05 30.35 2.14
N LEU A 9 -30.01 29.72 3.30
CA LEU A 9 -28.77 29.36 3.99
C LEU A 9 -28.16 28.17 3.25
N VAL A 10 -27.20 28.45 2.35
CA VAL A 10 -26.37 27.40 1.74
C VAL A 10 -25.44 26.88 2.84
N LEU A 11 -25.83 25.76 3.46
CA LEU A 11 -24.91 24.94 4.24
C LEU A 11 -23.85 24.41 3.26
N VAL A 12 -22.69 25.05 3.24
CA VAL A 12 -21.47 24.44 2.72
C VAL A 12 -21.15 23.32 3.69
N ALA A 13 -21.61 22.11 3.38
CA ALA A 13 -21.14 20.91 4.03
C ALA A 13 -19.65 20.79 3.71
N THR A 14 -18.80 21.27 4.62
CA THR A 14 -17.39 20.90 4.62
C THR A 14 -17.38 19.40 4.90
N THR A 15 -17.32 18.59 3.86
CA THR A 15 -16.93 17.19 4.01
C THR A 15 -15.50 17.24 4.53
N THR A 16 -15.34 17.03 5.83
CA THR A 16 -14.04 16.73 6.39
C THR A 16 -13.62 15.41 5.76
N SER A 17 -12.82 15.50 4.68
CA SER A 17 -12.10 14.35 4.16
C SER A 17 -11.23 13.88 5.32
N GLN A 18 -11.66 12.82 6.02
CA GLN A 18 -10.80 12.17 6.98
C GLN A 18 -9.52 11.80 6.25
N ALA A 19 -8.38 12.16 6.83
CA ALA A 19 -7.09 11.77 6.27
C ALA A 19 -7.08 10.23 6.21
N GLN A 20 -6.90 9.68 5.01
CA GLN A 20 -6.85 8.23 4.83
C GLN A 20 -5.68 7.67 5.61
N VAL A 21 -5.94 6.61 6.39
CA VAL A 21 -4.89 5.88 7.09
C VAL A 21 -4.02 5.11 6.08
N PHE A 22 -2.80 4.74 6.48
CA PHE A 22 -1.84 4.17 5.53
C PHE A 22 -2.32 2.89 4.85
N SER A 23 -3.00 2.02 5.59
CA SER A 23 -3.60 0.78 5.06
C SER A 23 -4.61 1.06 3.93
N GLU A 24 -5.42 2.13 4.06
CA GLU A 24 -6.33 2.58 3.00
C GLU A 24 -5.59 3.07 1.76
N LYS A 25 -4.49 3.82 1.94
CA LYS A 25 -3.64 4.26 0.83
C LYS A 25 -3.00 3.07 0.10
N ILE A 26 -2.58 2.04 0.83
CA ILE A 26 -2.07 0.79 0.25
C ILE A 26 -3.16 0.09 -0.57
N GLY A 27 -4.38 -0.04 -0.02
CA GLY A 27 -5.53 -0.58 -0.74
C GLY A 27 -5.82 0.19 -2.03
N LYS A 28 -5.83 1.53 -1.96
CA LYS A 28 -6.07 2.39 -3.12
C LYS A 28 -4.95 2.30 -4.16
N LEU A 29 -3.70 2.22 -3.73
CA LEU A 29 -2.56 2.05 -4.61
C LEU A 29 -2.68 0.73 -5.37
N MET A 30 -3.03 -0.36 -4.69
CA MET A 30 -3.26 -1.66 -5.31
C MET A 30 -4.40 -1.61 -6.34
N GLU A 31 -5.50 -0.94 -6.03
CA GLU A 31 -6.62 -0.74 -6.95
C GLU A 31 -6.20 0.03 -8.21
N LEU A 32 -5.46 1.13 -8.06
CA LEU A 32 -5.02 1.97 -9.17
C LEU A 32 -4.07 1.25 -10.12
N VAL A 33 -3.03 0.59 -9.59
CA VAL A 33 -2.01 -0.08 -10.43
C VAL A 33 -2.54 -1.32 -11.14
N THR A 34 -3.67 -1.86 -10.67
CA THR A 34 -4.38 -2.98 -11.29
C THR A 34 -5.57 -2.56 -12.13
N ALA A 35 -5.84 -1.28 -12.31
CA ALA A 35 -6.92 -0.85 -13.21
C ALA A 35 -6.71 -1.40 -14.64
N GLN A 36 -7.82 -1.50 -15.39
CA GLN A 36 -7.77 -1.90 -16.80
C GLN A 36 -6.90 -0.93 -17.59
N ASP A 37 -7.18 0.37 -17.42
CA ASP A 37 -6.36 1.49 -17.88
C ASP A 37 -5.76 2.17 -16.65
N VAL A 38 -4.45 2.01 -16.45
CA VAL A 38 -3.77 2.56 -15.28
C VAL A 38 -3.54 4.05 -15.46
N ASP A 39 -4.17 4.85 -14.60
CA ASP A 39 -3.87 6.28 -14.48
C ASP A 39 -2.53 6.45 -13.74
N THR A 40 -1.44 6.52 -14.51
CA THR A 40 -0.08 6.67 -13.97
C THR A 40 0.12 7.98 -13.21
N LEU A 41 -0.66 9.03 -13.51
CA LEU A 41 -0.61 10.29 -12.78
C LEU A 41 -1.27 10.13 -11.42
N ALA A 42 -2.44 9.48 -11.34
CA ALA A 42 -3.10 9.20 -10.07
C ALA A 42 -2.23 8.31 -9.16
N VAL A 43 -1.54 7.31 -9.71
CA VAL A 43 -0.57 6.48 -8.97
C VAL A 43 0.55 7.34 -8.38
N LYS A 44 1.14 8.22 -9.18
CA LYS A 44 2.21 9.13 -8.74
C LYS A 44 1.73 10.10 -7.66
N GLU A 45 0.58 10.73 -7.83
CA GLU A 45 0.05 11.69 -6.86
C GLU A 45 -0.32 10.99 -5.54
N LEU A 46 -0.85 9.77 -5.57
CA LEU A 46 -1.06 8.98 -4.36
C LEU A 46 0.28 8.66 -3.67
N ALA A 47 1.29 8.22 -4.41
CA ALA A 47 2.62 7.89 -3.87
C ALA A 47 3.28 9.08 -3.15
N LYS A 48 3.10 10.31 -3.64
CA LYS A 48 3.58 11.53 -2.96
C LYS A 48 2.96 11.74 -1.57
N THR A 49 1.77 11.19 -1.31
CA THR A 49 1.11 11.25 0.01
C THR A 49 1.55 10.13 0.95
N MET A 50 2.40 9.21 0.48
CA MET A 50 2.88 8.03 1.19
C MET A 50 4.37 8.13 1.50
N LEU A 51 4.91 9.35 1.58
CA LEU A 51 6.30 9.61 1.94
C LEU A 51 6.51 9.45 3.45
N PRO A 52 7.69 8.98 3.88
CA PRO A 52 8.08 9.09 5.27
C PRO A 52 8.21 10.58 5.63
N LYS A 53 8.04 10.89 6.91
CA LYS A 53 8.19 12.23 7.42
C LYS A 53 9.58 12.79 7.07
N ASP A 54 9.61 14.04 6.64
CA ASP A 54 10.83 14.77 6.28
C ASP A 54 11.65 14.13 5.13
N LYS A 55 11.02 13.31 4.28
CA LYS A 55 11.63 12.75 3.07
C LYS A 55 11.07 13.40 1.80
N GLU A 56 11.96 13.57 0.82
CA GLU A 56 11.60 14.09 -0.50
C GLU A 56 11.17 12.96 -1.44
N PHE A 57 10.14 13.22 -2.24
CA PHE A 57 9.75 12.37 -3.36
C PHE A 57 10.72 12.56 -4.52
N ASN A 58 11.41 11.50 -4.91
CA ASN A 58 12.34 11.50 -6.03
C ASN A 58 11.78 10.66 -7.18
N GLU A 59 12.09 11.10 -8.40
CA GLU A 59 11.69 10.42 -9.63
C GLU A 59 12.92 10.19 -10.51
N SER A 60 13.05 9.01 -11.11
CA SER A 60 14.15 8.72 -12.03
C SER A 60 13.70 7.77 -13.13
N VAL A 61 14.10 8.05 -14.37
CA VAL A 61 13.86 7.14 -15.49
C VAL A 61 14.65 5.85 -15.28
N MET A 62 13.98 4.71 -15.39
CA MET A 62 14.62 3.40 -15.31
C MET A 62 14.96 2.91 -16.73
N ASN A 63 16.24 2.61 -16.98
CA ASN A 63 16.69 2.00 -18.23
C ASN A 63 17.00 0.50 -18.09
N TYR A 64 16.63 -0.11 -16.96
CA TYR A 64 16.84 -1.52 -16.67
C TYR A 64 15.59 -2.14 -16.05
N SER A 65 15.51 -3.46 -16.10
CA SER A 65 14.54 -4.28 -15.40
C SER A 65 15.24 -5.55 -14.93
N LEU A 66 14.86 -6.04 -13.76
CA LEU A 66 15.30 -7.34 -13.24
C LEU A 66 14.45 -8.50 -13.78
N TYR A 67 13.42 -8.21 -14.57
CA TYR A 67 12.50 -9.19 -15.14
C TYR A 67 12.67 -9.23 -16.67
N ASP A 68 13.04 -10.40 -17.20
CA ASP A 68 13.50 -10.60 -18.58
C ASP A 68 12.57 -10.07 -19.70
N ARG A 69 11.27 -9.92 -19.43
CA ARG A 69 10.26 -9.49 -20.43
C ARG A 69 9.75 -8.07 -20.24
N LEU A 70 10.23 -7.38 -19.21
CA LEU A 70 9.79 -6.03 -18.89
C LEU A 70 10.92 -5.06 -19.11
N GLU A 71 10.57 -3.87 -19.60
CA GLU A 71 11.47 -2.74 -19.69
C GLU A 71 11.29 -1.84 -18.47
N GLY A 72 12.37 -1.20 -18.03
CA GLY A 72 12.29 -0.09 -17.09
C GLY A 72 11.50 1.08 -17.68
N ASP A 73 10.78 1.80 -16.82
CA ASP A 73 10.08 3.03 -17.20
C ASP A 73 10.40 4.14 -16.18
N MET A 74 9.94 4.02 -14.94
CA MET A 74 10.10 5.08 -13.93
C MET A 74 10.26 4.49 -12.53
N LEU A 75 11.15 5.09 -11.73
CA LEU A 75 11.33 4.82 -10.32
C LEU A 75 10.84 6.01 -9.50
N TYR A 76 9.93 5.78 -8.57
CA TYR A 76 9.57 6.73 -7.51
C TYR A 76 10.17 6.27 -6.19
N TYR A 77 10.94 7.11 -5.51
CA TYR A 77 11.68 6.66 -4.33
C TYR A 77 11.99 7.79 -3.33
N THR A 78 12.42 7.38 -2.16
CA THR A 78 13.00 8.27 -1.14
C THR A 78 14.46 7.94 -0.91
N THR A 79 15.30 8.95 -0.69
CA THR A 79 16.71 8.74 -0.33
C THR A 79 16.84 8.25 1.12
N TYR A 80 17.83 7.41 1.37
CA TYR A 80 18.13 6.84 2.68
C TYR A 80 19.65 6.79 2.87
N LYS A 81 20.11 6.85 4.12
CA LYS A 81 21.55 6.72 4.45
C LYS A 81 21.86 5.42 5.18
N THR A 82 20.89 4.87 5.89
CA THR A 82 21.02 3.66 6.70
C THR A 82 20.05 2.57 6.23
N ALA A 83 20.23 1.35 6.73
CA ALA A 83 19.38 0.22 6.34
C ALA A 83 18.04 0.20 7.08
N GLU A 84 17.99 0.87 8.22
CA GLU A 84 16.88 0.93 9.18
C GLU A 84 15.95 2.11 8.92
N GLU A 85 16.35 3.06 8.07
CA GLU A 85 15.52 4.20 7.69
C GLU A 85 14.30 3.77 6.89
N ASP A 86 13.16 4.38 7.25
CA ASP A 86 11.94 4.28 6.47
C ASP A 86 12.17 4.76 5.05
N ARG A 87 11.67 3.98 4.09
CA ARG A 87 11.81 4.29 2.68
C ARG A 87 10.72 3.68 1.84
N MET A 88 10.37 4.38 0.79
CA MET A 88 9.49 3.93 -0.27
C MET A 88 10.29 3.74 -1.57
N SER A 89 9.93 2.72 -2.34
CA SER A 89 10.39 2.51 -3.71
C SER A 89 9.24 1.94 -4.54
N ILE A 90 8.93 2.57 -5.66
CA ILE A 90 7.92 2.12 -6.63
C ILE A 90 8.58 2.09 -8.00
N GLU A 91 8.85 0.88 -8.48
CA GLU A 91 9.32 0.63 -9.83
C GLU A 91 8.09 0.47 -10.73
N LYS A 92 7.94 1.38 -11.70
CA LYS A 92 7.05 1.22 -12.84
C LYS A 92 7.86 0.62 -13.99
N LEU A 93 7.39 -0.51 -14.48
CA LEU A 93 7.91 -1.27 -15.60
C LEU A 93 6.88 -1.27 -16.74
N LYS A 94 7.29 -1.64 -17.94
CA LYS A 94 6.40 -1.72 -19.10
C LYS A 94 6.64 -2.99 -19.92
N MET A 95 5.56 -3.54 -20.47
CA MET A 95 5.56 -4.60 -21.48
C MET A 95 4.38 -4.33 -22.42
N ASP A 96 4.60 -4.30 -23.73
CA ASP A 96 3.57 -4.01 -24.74
C ASP A 96 2.75 -2.74 -24.45
N ASN A 97 3.44 -1.64 -24.06
CA ASN A 97 2.84 -0.36 -23.64
C ASN A 97 1.91 -0.43 -22.41
N LYS A 98 1.89 -1.54 -21.68
CA LYS A 98 1.14 -1.69 -20.43
C LYS A 98 2.05 -1.55 -19.21
N PRO A 99 1.66 -0.77 -18.18
CA PRO A 99 2.46 -0.60 -16.98
C PRO A 99 2.26 -1.74 -15.97
N TYR A 100 3.37 -2.12 -15.34
CA TYR A 100 3.47 -3.10 -14.25
C TYR A 100 4.29 -2.50 -13.11
N TYR A 101 4.03 -2.94 -11.88
CA TYR A 101 4.56 -2.29 -10.68
C TYR A 101 5.22 -3.28 -9.73
N SER A 102 6.36 -2.84 -9.17
CA SER A 102 6.98 -3.44 -7.99
C SER A 102 7.15 -2.33 -6.95
N ILE A 103 6.40 -2.44 -5.86
CA ILE A 103 6.24 -1.44 -4.80
C ILE A 103 6.81 -2.01 -3.51
N ARG A 104 7.57 -1.19 -2.78
CA ARG A 104 8.16 -1.54 -1.49
C ARG A 104 8.09 -0.36 -0.53
N PHE A 105 7.72 -0.66 0.70
CA PHE A 105 7.87 0.23 1.84
C PHE A 105 8.67 -0.52 2.91
N LEU A 106 9.78 0.04 3.37
CA LEU A 106 10.40 -0.37 4.63
C LEU A 106 9.99 0.63 5.69
N ILE A 107 9.43 0.12 6.78
CA ILE A 107 8.76 0.90 7.81
C ILE A 107 8.98 0.29 9.19
N HIS A 108 8.48 0.94 10.23
CA HIS A 108 8.44 0.41 11.58
C HIS A 108 7.12 0.76 12.29
N SER A 109 6.02 0.11 11.90
CA SER A 109 4.72 0.32 12.55
C SER A 109 4.52 -0.69 13.67
N SER A 110 4.59 -0.23 14.92
CA SER A 110 4.36 -1.03 16.13
C SER A 110 2.98 -0.77 16.71
N TYR A 111 2.27 -1.84 17.08
CA TYR A 111 0.94 -1.76 17.65
C TYR A 111 0.63 -2.90 18.62
N ILE A 112 -0.35 -2.66 19.49
CA ILE A 112 -0.97 -3.64 20.38
C ILE A 112 -2.48 -3.65 20.21
N TYR A 113 -3.14 -4.68 20.73
CA TYR A 113 -4.59 -4.71 20.89
C TYR A 113 -4.98 -4.40 22.33
N ASP A 114 -5.92 -3.46 22.50
CA ASP A 114 -6.51 -3.19 23.81
C ASP A 114 -7.47 -4.31 24.25
N ALA A 115 -8.01 -4.22 25.47
CA ALA A 115 -8.95 -5.21 26.00
C ALA A 115 -10.27 -5.31 25.20
N SER A 116 -10.59 -4.30 24.40
CA SER A 116 -11.77 -4.25 23.52
C SER A 116 -11.46 -4.75 22.10
N GLY A 117 -10.20 -5.08 21.81
CA GLY A 117 -9.73 -5.48 20.49
C GLY A 117 -9.42 -4.32 19.54
N ASN A 118 -9.36 -3.08 20.02
CA ASN A 118 -8.95 -1.94 19.21
C ASN A 118 -7.43 -1.89 19.09
N VAL A 119 -6.96 -1.43 17.93
CA VAL A 119 -5.53 -1.21 17.68
C VAL A 119 -5.07 0.06 18.39
N ILE A 120 -3.99 -0.05 19.16
CA ILE A 120 -3.26 1.08 19.73
C ILE A 120 -1.86 1.07 19.14
N TYR A 121 -1.48 2.15 18.45
CA TYR A 121 -0.15 2.33 17.89
C TYR A 121 0.81 2.92 18.92
N ASP A 122 2.05 2.43 18.98
CA ASP A 122 3.08 2.95 19.89
C ASP A 122 3.45 4.40 19.55
N LEU A 123 3.39 4.75 18.26
CA LEU A 123 3.58 6.10 17.74
C LEU A 123 2.29 6.54 17.02
N PRO A 124 1.33 7.19 17.69
CA PRO A 124 0.01 7.48 17.11
C PRO A 124 0.04 8.30 15.81
N ASP A 125 0.98 9.24 15.69
CA ASP A 125 1.11 10.13 14.54
C ASP A 125 2.03 9.59 13.43
N TYR A 126 2.47 8.33 13.54
CA TYR A 126 3.35 7.73 12.54
C TYR A 126 2.59 7.46 11.23
N GLU A 127 3.13 8.00 10.13
CA GLU A 127 2.49 8.05 8.82
C GLU A 127 2.21 6.67 8.19
N TYR A 128 2.90 5.63 8.67
CA TYR A 128 2.80 4.27 8.17
C TYR A 128 2.08 3.32 9.12
N ASN A 129 1.35 3.86 10.10
CA ASN A 129 0.55 3.05 11.00
C ASN A 129 -0.43 2.14 10.24
N ALA A 130 -0.26 0.84 10.45
CA ALA A 130 -1.13 -0.20 9.94
C ALA A 130 -1.07 -1.42 10.86
N SER A 131 -2.14 -2.21 10.87
CA SER A 131 -2.22 -3.48 11.61
C SER A 131 -2.43 -4.68 10.69
N TYR A 132 -2.24 -5.89 11.21
CA TYR A 132 -2.49 -7.13 10.46
C TYR A 132 -3.92 -7.20 9.92
N GLU A 133 -4.94 -6.91 10.73
CA GLU A 133 -6.34 -7.01 10.30
C GLU A 133 -6.69 -5.97 9.23
N GLU A 134 -6.18 -4.75 9.34
CA GLU A 134 -6.40 -3.71 8.33
C GLU A 134 -5.84 -4.11 6.95
N VAL A 135 -4.60 -4.62 6.91
CA VAL A 135 -3.93 -4.95 5.63
C VAL A 135 -4.38 -6.30 5.07
N LYS A 136 -4.84 -7.20 5.93
CA LYS A 136 -5.45 -8.47 5.54
C LYS A 136 -6.78 -8.28 4.83
N ASN A 137 -7.50 -7.19 5.07
CA ASN A 137 -8.79 -6.92 4.39
C ASN A 137 -8.66 -6.82 2.86
N TYR A 138 -7.46 -6.54 2.34
CA TYR A 138 -7.19 -6.53 0.90
C TYR A 138 -6.81 -7.90 0.33
N CYS A 139 -6.77 -8.94 1.16
CA CYS A 139 -6.37 -10.28 0.75
C CYS A 139 -7.54 -10.99 0.07
N SER A 140 -7.57 -11.00 -1.26
CA SER A 140 -8.58 -11.78 -2.01
C SER A 140 -8.37 -13.28 -1.79
N ARG A 141 -7.11 -13.73 -1.70
CA ARG A 141 -6.76 -15.11 -1.31
C ARG A 141 -5.33 -15.20 -0.79
N ALA A 142 -5.06 -16.19 0.05
CA ALA A 142 -3.69 -16.52 0.44
C ALA A 142 -2.87 -17.04 -0.76
N MET A 143 -1.58 -16.71 -0.78
CA MET A 143 -0.64 -17.32 -1.73
C MET A 143 -0.44 -18.81 -1.43
N SER A 144 -0.10 -19.58 -2.45
CA SER A 144 0.30 -20.98 -2.32
C SER A 144 1.75 -21.13 -2.74
N TYR A 145 2.53 -21.82 -1.92
CA TYR A 145 3.94 -22.10 -2.13
C TYR A 145 4.13 -23.60 -2.37
N LYS A 146 5.26 -23.98 -2.97
CA LYS A 146 5.57 -25.38 -3.27
C LYS A 146 5.49 -26.30 -2.02
N ASN A 147 5.82 -25.76 -0.85
CA ASN A 147 5.87 -26.51 0.41
C ASN A 147 4.89 -25.99 1.48
N GLY A 148 3.83 -25.25 1.10
CA GLY A 148 2.88 -24.73 2.09
C GLY A 148 1.92 -23.68 1.54
N LYS A 149 1.06 -23.14 2.41
CA LYS A 149 0.19 -22.00 2.10
C LYS A 149 0.70 -20.77 2.84
N GLY A 150 0.54 -19.59 2.25
CA GLY A 150 0.78 -18.32 2.94
C GLY A 150 -0.17 -18.13 4.13
N ASN A 151 0.18 -17.19 5.01
CA ASN A 151 -0.61 -16.80 6.19
C ASN A 151 -0.75 -17.90 7.25
N GLN A 152 0.27 -18.76 7.43
CA GLN A 152 0.30 -19.63 8.60
C GLN A 152 0.39 -18.77 9.87
N GLU A 153 -0.32 -19.15 10.93
CA GLU A 153 -0.37 -18.38 12.18
C GLU A 153 1.00 -18.27 12.87
N ASP A 154 1.88 -19.25 12.66
CA ASP A 154 3.25 -19.28 13.18
C ASP A 154 4.27 -18.53 12.30
N ALA A 155 3.86 -18.03 11.13
CA ALA A 155 4.73 -17.31 10.21
C ALA A 155 4.74 -15.80 10.48
N PRO A 156 5.90 -15.12 10.46
CA PRO A 156 6.01 -13.66 10.58
C PRO A 156 5.68 -12.94 9.27
N LEU A 157 4.68 -13.43 8.52
CA LEU A 157 4.46 -13.03 7.13
C LEU A 157 2.99 -13.17 6.73
N LEU A 158 2.38 -12.06 6.33
CA LEU A 158 1.19 -12.08 5.49
C LEU A 158 1.64 -12.18 4.02
N SER A 159 0.99 -13.05 3.27
CA SER A 159 1.31 -13.48 1.91
C SER A 159 0.02 -13.68 1.14
N CYS A 160 -0.38 -12.65 0.40
CA CYS A 160 -1.69 -12.57 -0.23
C CYS A 160 -1.63 -12.25 -1.71
N ILE A 161 -2.68 -12.66 -2.40
CA ILE A 161 -3.03 -12.16 -3.73
C ILE A 161 -4.17 -11.18 -3.53
N TYR A 162 -3.99 -9.97 -4.03
CA TYR A 162 -5.07 -9.02 -4.29
C TYR A 162 -5.51 -9.20 -5.75
N THR A 163 -6.81 -9.32 -5.99
CA THR A 163 -7.39 -9.31 -7.33
C THR A 163 -8.37 -8.14 -7.42
N ASN A 164 -8.11 -7.24 -8.38
CA ASN A 164 -9.01 -6.13 -8.64
C ASN A 164 -10.36 -6.67 -9.14
N PRO A 165 -11.48 -6.36 -8.46
CA PRO A 165 -12.78 -6.93 -8.80
C PRO A 165 -13.29 -6.47 -10.17
N THR A 166 -12.81 -5.32 -10.67
CA THR A 166 -13.25 -4.72 -11.93
C THR A 166 -12.41 -5.20 -13.12
N SER A 167 -11.08 -5.21 -12.99
CA SER A 167 -10.18 -5.57 -14.10
C SER A 167 -9.75 -7.04 -14.12
N GLY A 168 -9.90 -7.75 -13.00
CA GLY A 168 -9.36 -9.11 -12.82
C GLY A 168 -7.83 -9.19 -12.73
N ARG A 169 -7.11 -8.07 -12.89
CA ARG A 169 -5.65 -8.03 -12.70
C ARG A 169 -5.31 -8.29 -11.23
N SER A 170 -4.17 -8.92 -11.00
CA SER A 170 -3.79 -9.38 -9.66
C SER A 170 -2.39 -8.92 -9.28
N LEU A 171 -2.23 -8.60 -8.00
CA LEU A 171 -0.95 -8.34 -7.35
C LEU A 171 -0.67 -9.44 -6.34
N MET A 172 0.59 -9.79 -6.20
CA MET A 172 1.10 -10.47 -5.01
C MET A 172 1.52 -9.41 -4.02
N TYR A 173 1.17 -9.57 -2.74
CA TYR A 173 1.73 -8.74 -1.70
C TYR A 173 2.12 -9.51 -0.46
N TRP A 174 3.19 -9.02 0.16
CA TRP A 174 3.77 -9.52 1.38
C TRP A 174 3.82 -8.39 2.40
N VAL A 175 3.46 -8.72 3.64
CA VAL A 175 3.65 -7.84 4.79
C VAL A 175 4.49 -8.61 5.80
N VAL A 176 5.68 -8.10 6.11
CA VAL A 176 6.64 -8.75 7.00
C VAL A 176 6.44 -8.21 8.42
N PHE A 177 6.31 -9.12 9.37
CA PHE A 177 6.12 -8.81 10.78
C PHE A 177 7.36 -9.23 11.59
N GLU A 178 7.56 -8.65 12.77
CA GLU A 178 8.61 -9.13 13.70
C GLU A 178 8.26 -10.46 14.36
N LYS A 179 6.98 -10.63 14.70
CA LYS A 179 6.46 -11.83 15.35
C LYS A 179 5.50 -12.58 14.41
N PRO A 180 5.19 -13.85 14.69
CA PRO A 180 4.15 -14.59 13.97
C PRO A 180 2.83 -13.81 13.88
N VAL A 181 2.14 -13.89 12.74
CA VAL A 181 0.86 -13.19 12.53
C VAL A 181 -0.27 -13.69 13.45
N GLY A 182 -0.11 -14.88 14.04
CA GLY A 182 -0.99 -15.42 15.06
C GLY A 182 -0.79 -14.81 16.45
N ASP A 183 0.22 -13.96 16.68
CA ASP A 183 0.37 -13.23 17.95
C ASP A 183 -0.69 -12.11 18.04
N LYS A 184 -1.78 -12.42 18.74
CA LYS A 184 -2.93 -11.53 18.91
C LYS A 184 -2.71 -10.41 19.94
N LYS A 185 -1.52 -10.29 20.55
CA LYS A 185 -1.24 -9.21 21.52
C LYS A 185 -0.80 -7.91 20.84
N GLY A 186 -0.27 -7.99 19.63
CA GLY A 186 0.37 -6.87 18.95
C GLY A 186 1.61 -7.31 18.18
N ASN A 187 2.06 -6.49 17.24
CA ASN A 187 3.18 -6.81 16.37
C ASN A 187 3.85 -5.54 15.82
N VAL A 188 4.95 -5.73 15.12
CA VAL A 188 5.66 -4.69 14.37
C VAL A 188 5.65 -5.06 12.90
N ILE A 189 5.14 -4.19 12.03
CA ILE A 189 5.30 -4.31 10.57
C ILE A 189 6.61 -3.67 10.17
N LYS A 190 7.46 -4.42 9.44
CA LYS A 190 8.77 -3.97 8.97
C LYS A 190 8.82 -3.65 7.48
N GLU A 191 7.97 -4.31 6.70
CA GLU A 191 8.02 -4.21 5.25
C GLU A 191 6.65 -4.49 4.62
N PHE A 192 6.31 -3.68 3.63
CA PHE A 192 5.34 -4.01 2.60
C PHE A 192 6.07 -4.23 1.28
N LYS A 193 5.74 -5.33 0.59
CA LYS A 193 6.19 -5.58 -0.77
C LYS A 193 5.00 -5.99 -1.62
N ILE A 194 4.72 -5.27 -2.69
CA ILE A 194 3.56 -5.47 -3.58
C ILE A 194 4.08 -5.54 -5.02
N GLN A 195 3.64 -6.52 -5.81
CA GLN A 195 4.16 -6.76 -7.15
C GLN A 195 3.07 -7.28 -8.08
N ASP A 196 3.03 -6.84 -9.34
CA ASP A 196 2.21 -7.48 -10.36
C ASP A 196 2.56 -8.98 -10.48
N VAL A 197 1.54 -9.84 -10.52
CA VAL A 197 1.73 -11.29 -10.65
C VAL A 197 2.48 -11.63 -11.94
N GLU A 198 2.27 -10.84 -13.00
CA GLU A 198 2.90 -10.98 -14.30
C GLU A 198 4.44 -10.89 -14.25
N LEU A 199 5.00 -10.19 -13.26
CA LEU A 199 6.46 -10.11 -13.06
C LEU A 199 7.08 -11.48 -12.77
N TRP A 200 6.27 -12.44 -12.30
CA TRP A 200 6.71 -13.79 -11.90
C TRP A 200 6.25 -14.88 -12.85
N LYS A 201 5.47 -14.53 -13.89
CA LYS A 201 5.16 -15.45 -14.97
C LYS A 201 6.43 -15.56 -15.82
N LYS A 202 6.88 -16.80 -16.08
CA LYS A 202 7.90 -17.07 -17.10
C LYS A 202 7.29 -17.05 -18.50
#